data_AF-A0A328EC41-F1
#
_entry.id   AF-A0A328EC41-F1
#
_cell.length_a   1.000
_cell.length_b   1.000
_cell.length_c   1.000
_cell.angle_alpha   90.00
_cell.angle_beta   90.00
_cell.angle_gamma   90.00
#
_symmetry.space_group_name_H-M   'P 1'
#
loop_
_entity.id
_entity.type
_entity.pdbx_description
1 polymer ?
#
loop_
_entity_poly.entity_id
_entity_poly.type
_entity_poly.pdbx_seq_one_letter_code
_entity_poly.pdbx_strand_id
1 'polypeptide(L)'
;MSSVTVPSLQLFQSLTPGTMARLAAPGRSPSLPSSSGVNSTRHSGLTAKLNCCSRQCRADSMNLTAGTWDRPRTGAPVRGTGEKIEDYLLCDGEDTDGSVDKEGDNASPKVPERDFTGTPYVPVYVMLPLGVIDMQCRLVDPDTLIDYLRILKSVNVDGVMVDCWWGIVEALSPQQYNWNGYRTLFQIVRDLKLKLQVVMSFHECGANIGDDVHIPLPEWVTEIGQKNPDIFFTDREGRRNHECLTWGIDKERVLRGRTAVEVYFDYMRSFRVEFDEFFEAGVISEIEIGLGPCGELRLPSYPAKHGWRYPGIGEFQCYDKYLMKSLKRAADVRGHTFWGKGPDNAGSYNSSPHETGFFRDGGDYDSYYGRFFLKWYSQVLIDHADRVLSLANLAFEDTAIAAKLSGIHWWYKSASHAAELTAGFYNPCNRDGYAPIALMLKKHETALNFTCVELRTINQNEDFPEALADPEGLVWQVLNSAWDVNIPVASENALPSYDKEGYNKILANAKPWNDPDGRHLSAFTYLRLSSVLMENHNFLEFERFLKRMHGNCFSFPFKKLP
;
A
#
# COMPACT_ATOMS: atom_id res chain seq x y z
N MET A 1 -27.28 21.49 -26.93
CA MET A 1 -27.36 20.02 -26.75
C MET A 1 -26.30 19.37 -27.64
N SER A 2 -25.23 18.88 -27.03
CA SER A 2 -24.27 17.90 -27.58
C SER A 2 -23.57 17.29 -26.37
N SER A 3 -24.02 16.12 -25.92
CA SER A 3 -23.45 15.44 -24.75
C SER A 3 -22.09 14.88 -25.12
N VAL A 4 -21.02 15.51 -24.61
CA VAL A 4 -19.67 14.95 -24.69
C VAL A 4 -19.54 13.92 -23.58
N THR A 5 -19.75 12.66 -23.92
CA THR A 5 -19.50 11.53 -23.03
C THR A 5 -17.98 11.42 -22.82
N VAL A 6 -17.52 11.65 -21.59
CA VAL A 6 -16.14 11.36 -21.17
C VAL A 6 -15.96 9.82 -21.18
N PRO A 7 -14.85 9.27 -21.70
CA PRO A 7 -14.61 7.84 -21.63
C PRO A 7 -14.25 7.42 -20.20
N SER A 8 -15.25 6.93 -19.46
CA SER A 8 -15.01 6.21 -18.20
C SER A 8 -14.41 4.82 -18.50
N LEU A 9 -13.35 4.47 -17.75
CA LEU A 9 -12.95 3.10 -17.37
C LEU A 9 -12.92 1.97 -18.43
N GLN A 10 -12.80 2.26 -19.72
CA GLN A 10 -12.62 1.23 -20.77
C GLN A 10 -11.22 0.53 -20.75
N LEU A 11 -10.35 0.86 -19.80
CA LEU A 11 -9.02 0.25 -19.64
C LEU A 11 -9.04 -1.19 -19.06
N PHE A 12 -10.22 -1.77 -18.81
CA PHE A 12 -10.36 -3.14 -18.30
C PHE A 12 -10.53 -4.24 -19.37
N GLN A 13 -10.68 -3.91 -20.66
CA GLN A 13 -10.84 -4.92 -21.72
C GLN A 13 -10.23 -4.50 -23.06
N SER A 14 -9.02 -4.97 -23.41
CA SER A 14 -8.61 -5.26 -24.81
C SER A 14 -7.15 -5.72 -24.98
N LEU A 15 -6.79 -6.94 -24.54
CA LEU A 15 -5.66 -7.68 -25.13
C LEU A 15 -6.03 -9.16 -25.30
N THR A 16 -6.32 -9.55 -26.55
CA THR A 16 -6.48 -10.96 -26.95
C THR A 16 -5.13 -11.51 -27.45
N PRO A 17 -4.73 -12.75 -27.08
CA PRO A 17 -3.43 -13.29 -27.51
C PRO A 17 -3.46 -13.71 -28.98
N GLY A 18 -2.68 -13.02 -29.83
CA GLY A 18 -2.68 -13.23 -31.28
C GLY A 18 -1.29 -13.36 -31.89
N THR A 19 -0.77 -14.59 -31.95
CA THR A 19 0.23 -15.05 -32.94
C THR A 19 1.65 -14.45 -32.91
N MET A 20 2.56 -15.08 -32.17
CA MET A 20 3.93 -15.31 -32.66
C MET A 20 4.44 -16.69 -32.26
N ALA A 21 4.48 -17.60 -33.23
CA ALA A 21 5.15 -18.88 -33.12
C ALA A 21 5.86 -19.20 -34.44
N ARG A 22 7.20 -19.09 -34.47
CA ARG A 22 8.12 -19.88 -35.31
C ARG A 22 9.58 -19.50 -35.06
N LEU A 23 10.46 -20.47 -35.34
CA LEU A 23 11.92 -20.48 -35.11
C LEU A 23 12.28 -20.64 -33.62
N ALA A 24 12.97 -21.69 -33.15
CA ALA A 24 13.70 -22.77 -33.86
C ALA A 24 13.40 -24.18 -33.30
N ALA A 25 13.65 -25.21 -34.10
CA ALA A 25 13.46 -26.61 -33.72
C ALA A 25 14.73 -27.21 -33.09
N PRO A 26 14.62 -28.16 -32.13
CA PRO A 26 15.77 -28.84 -31.54
C PRO A 26 16.25 -30.02 -32.40
N GLY A 27 17.57 -30.10 -32.61
CA GLY A 27 18.24 -31.27 -33.21
C GLY A 27 18.35 -32.45 -32.23
N ARG A 28 18.43 -33.67 -32.77
CA ARG A 28 18.45 -34.93 -31.99
C ARG A 28 19.80 -35.21 -31.31
N SER A 29 19.70 -36.02 -30.25
CA SER A 29 20.73 -36.65 -29.41
C SER A 29 21.82 -37.44 -30.16
N PRO A 30 22.92 -37.82 -29.47
CA PRO A 30 22.92 -39.13 -28.80
C PRO A 30 23.49 -39.14 -27.37
N SER A 31 23.56 -40.33 -26.78
CA SER A 31 23.49 -40.60 -25.33
C SER A 31 24.69 -41.34 -24.72
N LEU A 32 24.99 -41.02 -23.44
CA LEU A 32 25.51 -41.93 -22.39
C LEU A 32 26.96 -42.49 -22.59
N PRO A 33 27.66 -43.00 -21.53
CA PRO A 33 27.12 -43.55 -20.28
C PRO A 33 27.71 -43.04 -18.95
N SER A 34 27.07 -43.52 -17.88
CA SER A 34 27.40 -43.37 -16.47
C SER A 34 28.60 -44.21 -16.02
N SER A 35 29.22 -43.81 -14.90
CA SER A 35 29.90 -44.73 -13.99
C SER A 35 29.73 -44.29 -12.53
N SER A 36 29.56 -45.27 -11.65
CA SER A 36 29.52 -45.11 -10.19
C SER A 36 30.81 -45.70 -9.60
N GLY A 37 31.33 -45.12 -8.51
CA GLY A 37 32.57 -45.61 -7.89
C GLY A 37 32.95 -44.85 -6.63
N VAL A 38 32.72 -45.47 -5.47
CA VAL A 38 33.03 -44.92 -4.13
C VAL A 38 34.52 -45.09 -3.82
N ASN A 39 35.17 -44.09 -3.21
CA ASN A 39 36.05 -44.36 -2.07
C ASN A 39 36.39 -43.15 -1.18
N SER A 40 36.70 -43.46 0.08
CA SER A 40 36.95 -42.54 1.20
C SER A 40 38.44 -42.34 1.48
N THR A 41 38.86 -41.14 1.92
CA THR A 41 39.94 -41.02 2.92
C THR A 41 39.90 -39.71 3.74
N ARG A 42 40.65 -39.70 4.86
CA ARG A 42 40.57 -38.82 6.04
C ARG A 42 41.42 -37.53 6.00
N HIS A 43 41.25 -36.74 7.08
CA HIS A 43 42.09 -35.64 7.62
C HIS A 43 41.88 -34.28 6.94
N SER A 44 41.89 -33.13 7.63
CA SER A 44 42.05 -32.76 9.06
C SER A 44 41.15 -31.53 9.32
N GLY A 45 40.73 -31.12 10.52
CA GLY A 45 41.40 -31.12 11.82
C GLY A 45 41.86 -29.69 12.18
N LEU A 46 40.92 -28.80 12.53
CA LEU A 46 41.24 -27.48 13.09
C LEU A 46 40.10 -26.98 14.01
N THR A 47 40.39 -26.96 15.31
CA THR A 47 39.54 -26.42 16.37
C THR A 47 39.75 -24.91 16.53
N ALA A 48 38.67 -24.14 16.52
CA ALA A 48 38.65 -22.76 17.02
C ALA A 48 37.63 -22.65 18.16
N LYS A 49 38.12 -22.40 19.39
CA LYS A 49 37.27 -22.05 20.53
C LYS A 49 36.91 -20.57 20.43
N LEU A 50 35.63 -20.24 20.55
CA LEU A 50 35.20 -18.90 20.94
C LEU A 50 34.24 -19.00 22.12
N ASN A 51 34.66 -18.41 23.24
CA ASN A 51 33.81 -18.21 24.41
C ASN A 51 32.73 -17.19 24.06
N CYS A 52 31.48 -17.44 24.47
CA CYS A 52 30.47 -16.38 24.56
C CYS A 52 29.95 -16.31 25.99
N CYS A 53 29.95 -15.11 26.58
CA CYS A 53 29.61 -14.90 27.98
C CYS A 53 28.10 -15.03 28.20
N SER A 54 27.70 -15.90 29.13
CA SER A 54 26.33 -15.94 29.63
C SER A 54 26.02 -14.68 30.47
N ARG A 55 25.18 -13.79 29.96
CA ARG A 55 24.46 -12.81 30.80
C ARG A 55 23.01 -13.28 30.97
N GLN A 56 22.63 -13.56 32.21
CA GLN A 56 21.27 -13.90 32.59
C GLN A 56 20.41 -12.62 32.56
N CYS A 57 19.35 -12.62 31.75
CA CYS A 57 18.23 -11.72 31.97
C CYS A 57 17.27 -12.39 32.95
N ARG A 58 17.00 -11.74 34.09
CA ARG A 58 15.90 -12.16 34.97
C ARG A 58 14.57 -11.82 34.30
N ALA A 59 13.63 -12.74 34.37
CA ALA A 59 12.24 -12.46 34.07
C ALA A 59 11.52 -12.12 35.38
N ASP A 60 11.02 -10.89 35.51
CA ASP A 60 10.09 -10.53 36.59
C ASP A 60 8.66 -10.66 36.06
N SER A 61 7.91 -11.59 36.64
CA SER A 61 6.48 -11.79 36.37
C SER A 61 5.65 -10.85 37.24
N MET A 62 4.69 -10.14 36.65
CA MET A 62 3.60 -9.52 37.41
C MET A 62 2.30 -10.29 37.18
N ASN A 63 1.80 -10.90 38.26
CA ASN A 63 0.56 -11.67 38.27
C ASN A 63 -0.66 -10.73 38.28
N LEU A 64 -1.65 -11.05 37.45
CA LEU A 64 -3.00 -10.50 37.55
C LEU A 64 -3.74 -11.16 38.73
N THR A 65 -4.24 -10.37 39.67
CA THR A 65 -5.16 -10.85 40.71
C THR A 65 -6.61 -10.55 40.33
N ALA A 66 -7.44 -11.59 40.31
CA ALA A 66 -8.87 -11.48 40.05
C ALA A 66 -9.64 -10.88 41.25
N GLY A 67 -10.74 -10.17 40.97
CA GLY A 67 -11.69 -9.68 41.97
C GLY A 67 -13.13 -9.90 41.51
N THR A 68 -13.76 -10.97 42.02
CA THR A 68 -15.17 -11.33 41.82
C THR A 68 -16.04 -10.73 42.92
N TRP A 69 -17.15 -10.06 42.58
CA TRP A 69 -18.27 -9.81 43.51
C TRP A 69 -19.63 -9.93 42.80
N ASP A 70 -20.62 -10.40 43.56
CA ASP A 70 -21.86 -10.99 43.05
C ASP A 70 -23.06 -10.04 42.90
N ARG A 71 -24.12 -10.54 42.24
CA ARG A 71 -25.42 -9.87 42.00
C ARG A 71 -26.27 -9.70 43.29
N PRO A 72 -27.34 -8.86 43.26
CA PRO A 72 -28.67 -9.43 42.95
C PRO A 72 -29.61 -8.54 42.10
N ARG A 73 -30.65 -9.17 41.52
CA ARG A 73 -31.83 -8.51 40.92
C ARG A 73 -32.98 -8.43 41.94
N THR A 74 -33.68 -7.31 41.99
CA THR A 74 -35.10 -7.19 42.44
C THR A 74 -35.78 -6.10 41.60
N GLY A 75 -37.11 -6.10 41.46
CA GLY A 75 -37.78 -5.16 40.56
C GLY A 75 -39.19 -4.74 40.94
N ALA A 76 -39.57 -3.56 40.41
CA ALA A 76 -40.92 -2.98 40.27
C ALA A 76 -41.69 -2.62 41.57
N PRO A 77 -42.75 -1.77 41.54
CA PRO A 77 -43.42 -1.15 40.37
C PRO A 77 -43.81 0.37 40.48
N VAL A 78 -44.13 1.01 39.32
CA VAL A 78 -45.21 2.06 39.10
C VAL A 78 -45.08 3.42 39.87
N ARG A 79 -45.31 4.65 39.37
CA ARG A 79 -45.80 5.34 38.13
C ARG A 79 -45.20 6.78 38.16
N GLY A 80 -45.19 7.63 37.12
CA GLY A 80 -45.57 7.48 35.71
C GLY A 80 -46.45 8.62 35.16
N THR A 81 -45.83 9.74 34.71
CA THR A 81 -46.44 10.82 33.89
C THR A 81 -45.77 10.83 32.52
N GLY A 82 -46.54 10.94 31.44
CA GLY A 82 -45.97 11.01 30.08
C GLY A 82 -46.85 11.85 29.16
N GLU A 83 -46.22 12.36 28.11
CA GLU A 83 -46.88 12.91 26.93
C GLU A 83 -46.43 12.09 25.71
N LYS A 84 -47.36 11.89 24.78
CA LYS A 84 -47.20 11.01 23.63
C LYS A 84 -46.91 11.80 22.37
N ILE A 85 -46.15 11.15 21.48
CA ILE A 85 -46.06 11.48 20.06
C ILE A 85 -47.37 11.04 19.39
N GLU A 86 -47.93 11.87 18.52
CA GLU A 86 -48.98 11.50 17.57
C GLU A 86 -48.44 11.60 16.14
N ASP A 87 -48.48 10.48 15.41
CA ASP A 87 -48.60 10.49 13.94
C ASP A 87 -50.02 10.96 13.56
N TYR A 88 -50.21 11.47 12.34
CA TYR A 88 -51.14 10.88 11.35
C TYR A 88 -51.36 11.74 10.08
N LEU A 89 -51.34 11.04 8.94
CA LEU A 89 -52.17 11.20 7.72
C LEU A 89 -51.96 12.35 6.72
N LEU A 90 -51.51 11.92 5.54
CA LEU A 90 -52.04 12.17 4.19
C LEU A 90 -53.34 12.99 4.04
N CYS A 91 -53.36 13.89 3.05
CA CYS A 91 -54.55 14.28 2.28
C CYS A 91 -54.16 14.54 0.80
N ASP A 92 -54.85 13.88 -0.12
CA ASP A 92 -54.81 14.16 -1.57
C ASP A 92 -55.72 15.36 -1.94
N GLY A 93 -55.52 15.90 -3.15
CA GLY A 93 -56.42 16.87 -3.77
C GLY A 93 -56.09 17.11 -5.25
N GLU A 94 -56.92 16.55 -6.14
CA GLU A 94 -56.81 16.71 -7.60
C GLU A 94 -57.57 17.94 -8.14
N ASP A 95 -57.05 18.49 -9.25
CA ASP A 95 -57.69 19.22 -10.37
C ASP A 95 -58.63 20.43 -10.09
N THR A 96 -58.49 21.60 -10.74
CA THR A 96 -58.49 21.79 -12.20
C THR A 96 -57.90 23.12 -12.71
N ASP A 97 -57.23 23.04 -13.86
CA ASP A 97 -57.16 24.00 -15.00
C ASP A 97 -56.53 25.42 -14.87
N GLY A 98 -55.83 25.85 -15.94
CA GLY A 98 -55.26 27.20 -16.10
C GLY A 98 -53.81 27.26 -16.63
N SER A 99 -53.64 27.23 -17.95
CA SER A 99 -52.32 27.32 -18.62
C SER A 99 -51.71 28.73 -18.67
N VAL A 100 -50.41 28.86 -18.37
CA VAL A 100 -49.51 29.90 -18.95
C VAL A 100 -48.09 29.35 -19.04
N ASP A 101 -47.53 29.30 -20.25
CA ASP A 101 -46.14 28.91 -20.50
C ASP A 101 -45.15 29.94 -19.92
N LYS A 102 -44.18 29.46 -19.13
CA LYS A 102 -42.88 30.14 -18.94
C LYS A 102 -41.75 29.12 -18.81
N GLU A 103 -40.92 29.06 -19.84
CA GLU A 103 -39.57 28.48 -19.72
C GLU A 103 -38.81 29.22 -18.62
N GLY A 104 -38.33 28.48 -17.63
CA GLY A 104 -37.47 28.96 -16.56
C GLY A 104 -36.31 28.02 -16.38
N ASP A 105 -35.09 28.55 -16.43
CA ASP A 105 -33.84 27.79 -16.26
C ASP A 105 -33.90 26.92 -15.00
N ASN A 106 -34.04 25.61 -15.19
CA ASN A 106 -33.94 24.64 -14.11
C ASN A 106 -32.47 24.33 -13.83
N ALA A 107 -31.71 25.38 -13.53
CA ALA A 107 -30.34 25.27 -13.04
C ALA A 107 -30.40 24.73 -11.61
N SER A 108 -29.99 23.47 -11.44
CA SER A 108 -29.81 22.88 -10.12
C SER A 108 -28.96 23.80 -9.24
N PRO A 109 -29.34 24.01 -7.96
CA PRO A 109 -28.61 24.92 -7.10
C PRO A 109 -27.18 24.42 -6.94
N LYS A 110 -26.24 25.17 -7.52
CA LYS A 110 -24.80 24.89 -7.38
C LYS A 110 -24.45 25.00 -5.91
N VAL A 111 -24.29 23.85 -5.25
CA VAL A 111 -23.84 23.75 -3.86
C VAL A 111 -22.55 24.59 -3.75
N PRO A 112 -22.50 25.59 -2.86
CA PRO A 112 -21.30 26.42 -2.70
C PRO A 112 -20.10 25.53 -2.39
N GLU A 113 -19.03 25.69 -3.16
CA GLU A 113 -17.79 24.97 -2.87
C GLU A 113 -17.25 25.40 -1.51
N ARG A 114 -16.83 24.40 -0.73
CA ARG A 114 -16.18 24.61 0.56
C ARG A 114 -14.99 25.54 0.39
N ASP A 115 -14.97 26.61 1.19
CA ASP A 115 -13.78 27.43 1.35
C ASP A 115 -12.76 26.68 2.24
N PHE A 116 -11.50 26.73 1.83
CA PHE A 116 -10.36 26.16 2.55
C PHE A 116 -9.41 27.24 3.07
N THR A 117 -9.71 28.51 2.82
CA THR A 117 -8.92 29.66 3.28
C THR A 117 -8.75 29.62 4.80
N GLY A 118 -7.50 29.62 5.27
CA GLY A 118 -7.17 29.57 6.70
C GLY A 118 -7.28 28.17 7.35
N THR A 119 -7.55 27.11 6.59
CA THR A 119 -7.34 25.73 7.07
C THR A 119 -5.84 25.41 7.19
N PRO A 120 -5.43 24.38 7.97
CA PRO A 120 -4.02 24.01 8.11
C PRO A 120 -3.34 23.77 6.76
N TYR A 121 -2.06 24.11 6.64
CA TYR A 121 -1.28 23.86 5.42
C TYR A 121 -0.98 22.36 5.27
N VAL A 122 -1.29 21.77 4.12
CA VAL A 122 -0.88 20.39 3.78
C VAL A 122 0.05 20.49 2.57
N PRO A 123 1.33 20.09 2.69
CA PRO A 123 2.27 20.12 1.58
C PRO A 123 1.88 19.11 0.51
N VAL A 124 2.06 19.50 -0.75
CA VAL A 124 1.75 18.67 -1.91
C VAL A 124 3.02 18.35 -2.69
N TYR A 125 3.28 17.06 -2.85
CA TYR A 125 4.34 16.51 -3.66
C TYR A 125 3.75 15.94 -4.97
N VAL A 126 4.58 15.79 -5.99
CA VAL A 126 4.21 15.09 -7.23
C VAL A 126 5.16 13.94 -7.48
N MET A 127 4.61 12.74 -7.70
CA MET A 127 5.41 11.55 -8.01
C MET A 127 6.00 11.66 -9.42
N LEU A 128 7.30 11.42 -9.57
CA LEU A 128 7.99 11.45 -10.87
C LEU A 128 7.64 10.22 -11.73
N PRO A 129 7.89 10.24 -13.06
CA PRO A 129 7.74 9.07 -13.92
C PRO A 129 8.52 7.85 -13.40
N LEU A 130 7.95 6.65 -13.49
CA LEU A 130 8.57 5.40 -12.99
C LEU A 130 9.97 5.17 -13.59
N GLY A 131 10.08 5.40 -14.90
CA GLY A 131 11.32 5.29 -15.67
C GLY A 131 12.19 6.54 -15.71
N VAL A 132 12.07 7.46 -14.74
CA VAL A 132 12.93 8.67 -14.69
C VAL A 132 14.42 8.34 -14.59
N ILE A 133 14.76 7.19 -13.99
CA ILE A 133 16.10 6.59 -14.04
C ILE A 133 16.05 5.30 -14.86
N ASP A 134 16.99 5.12 -15.80
CA ASP A 134 17.08 3.90 -16.62
C ASP A 134 17.82 2.73 -15.94
N MET A 135 17.76 1.55 -16.57
CA MET A 135 18.46 0.33 -16.10
C MET A 135 19.99 0.42 -16.10
N GLN A 136 20.59 1.54 -16.51
CA GLN A 136 22.03 1.82 -16.38
C GLN A 136 22.31 2.86 -15.27
N CYS A 137 21.29 3.21 -14.48
CA CYS A 137 21.27 4.29 -13.49
C CYS A 137 21.63 5.66 -14.10
N ARG A 138 21.02 6.01 -15.23
CA ARG A 138 21.13 7.34 -15.85
C ARG A 138 19.77 8.06 -15.82
N LEU A 139 19.81 9.38 -15.63
CA LEU A 139 18.62 10.22 -15.70
C LEU A 139 18.12 10.32 -17.15
N VAL A 140 16.84 9.97 -17.36
CA VAL A 140 16.17 10.02 -18.66
C VAL A 140 15.59 11.42 -18.89
N ASP A 141 15.82 11.96 -20.09
CA ASP A 141 15.33 13.26 -20.56
C ASP A 141 15.38 14.41 -19.51
N PRO A 142 16.60 14.80 -19.07
CA PRO A 142 16.77 15.77 -18.00
C PRO A 142 16.21 17.15 -18.35
N ASP A 143 16.27 17.57 -19.63
CA ASP A 143 15.82 18.90 -20.05
C ASP A 143 14.30 19.04 -19.93
N THR A 144 13.53 18.07 -20.45
CA THR A 144 12.06 18.05 -20.29
C THR A 144 11.65 17.96 -18.82
N LEU A 145 12.35 17.13 -18.03
CA LEU A 145 12.09 17.03 -16.59
C LEU A 145 12.32 18.37 -15.88
N ILE A 146 13.43 19.05 -16.17
CA ILE A 146 13.74 20.36 -15.57
C ILE A 146 12.63 21.37 -15.87
N ASP A 147 12.09 21.41 -17.09
CA ASP A 147 11.01 22.33 -17.45
C ASP A 147 9.69 21.98 -16.76
N TYR A 148 9.34 20.71 -16.64
CA TYR A 148 8.19 20.28 -15.82
C TYR A 148 8.37 20.63 -14.34
N LEU A 149 9.55 20.43 -13.75
CA LEU A 149 9.83 20.78 -12.37
C LEU A 149 9.79 22.31 -12.13
N ARG A 150 10.23 23.12 -13.10
CA ARG A 150 10.06 24.59 -13.07
C ARG A 150 8.59 24.99 -13.08
N ILE A 151 7.77 24.35 -13.91
CA ILE A 151 6.33 24.57 -13.98
C ILE A 151 5.66 24.22 -12.64
N LEU A 152 5.94 23.04 -12.07
CA LEU A 152 5.45 22.64 -10.74
C LEU A 152 5.87 23.63 -9.65
N LYS A 153 7.15 24.07 -9.65
CA LYS A 153 7.62 25.05 -8.67
C LYS A 153 6.92 26.41 -8.81
N SER A 154 6.59 26.84 -10.03
CA SER A 154 5.91 28.12 -10.28
C SER A 154 4.51 28.22 -9.66
N VAL A 155 3.83 27.08 -9.45
CA VAL A 155 2.52 26.99 -8.78
C VAL A 155 2.62 26.58 -7.30
N ASN A 156 3.82 26.68 -6.73
CA ASN A 156 4.16 26.36 -5.33
C ASN A 156 3.99 24.89 -4.92
N VAL A 157 4.21 23.93 -5.83
CA VAL A 157 4.44 22.54 -5.40
C VAL A 157 5.61 22.49 -4.41
N ASP A 158 5.42 21.76 -3.32
CA ASP A 158 6.37 21.67 -2.20
C ASP A 158 7.60 20.86 -2.59
N GLY A 159 7.39 19.73 -3.25
CA GLY A 159 8.43 18.81 -3.65
C GLY A 159 8.00 17.74 -4.65
N VAL A 160 8.85 16.74 -4.83
CA VAL A 160 8.56 15.56 -5.66
C VAL A 160 8.89 14.27 -4.93
N MET A 161 8.29 13.17 -5.36
CA MET A 161 8.52 11.82 -4.83
C MET A 161 9.11 10.92 -5.91
N VAL A 162 10.11 10.10 -5.55
CA VAL A 162 10.80 9.22 -6.51
C VAL A 162 11.17 7.86 -5.92
N ASP A 163 10.98 6.82 -6.73
CA ASP A 163 11.43 5.46 -6.47
C ASP A 163 12.95 5.30 -6.62
N CYS A 164 13.64 4.91 -5.54
CA CYS A 164 15.02 4.42 -5.59
C CYS A 164 15.02 2.90 -5.78
N TRP A 165 14.94 2.46 -7.04
CA TRP A 165 14.81 1.07 -7.45
C TRP A 165 16.03 0.22 -7.07
N TRP A 166 15.81 -0.74 -6.17
CA TRP A 166 16.85 -1.70 -5.76
C TRP A 166 17.46 -2.44 -6.96
N GLY A 167 16.61 -2.82 -7.93
CA GLY A 167 16.98 -3.48 -9.18
C GLY A 167 17.88 -2.67 -10.13
N ILE A 168 17.93 -1.35 -10.00
CA ILE A 168 18.82 -0.48 -10.79
C ILE A 168 20.13 -0.25 -10.02
N VAL A 169 20.03 0.03 -8.73
CA VAL A 169 21.15 0.52 -7.92
C VAL A 169 22.10 -0.60 -7.50
N GLU A 170 21.61 -1.77 -7.06
CA GLU A 170 22.42 -2.94 -6.68
C GLU A 170 22.33 -4.06 -7.75
N ALA A 171 22.09 -3.68 -9.02
CA ALA A 171 21.67 -4.57 -10.10
C ALA A 171 22.55 -5.81 -10.31
N LEU A 172 23.87 -5.59 -10.43
CA LEU A 172 24.81 -6.61 -10.93
C LEU A 172 25.34 -7.54 -9.84
N SER A 173 25.61 -7.02 -8.64
CA SER A 173 26.18 -7.85 -7.56
C SER A 173 25.98 -7.24 -6.17
N PRO A 174 25.99 -8.09 -5.11
CA PRO A 174 25.89 -7.64 -3.73
C PRO A 174 26.87 -6.51 -3.37
N GLN A 175 26.35 -5.48 -2.74
CA GLN A 175 27.07 -4.32 -2.19
C GLN A 175 27.82 -3.46 -3.24
N GLN A 176 27.49 -3.60 -4.53
CA GLN A 176 27.94 -2.69 -5.57
C GLN A 176 26.79 -1.75 -5.95
N TYR A 177 26.74 -0.61 -5.26
CA TYR A 177 25.70 0.41 -5.43
C TYR A 177 26.10 1.46 -6.47
N ASN A 178 25.23 1.72 -7.43
CA ASN A 178 25.37 2.81 -8.41
C ASN A 178 24.25 3.83 -8.20
N TRP A 179 24.61 5.04 -7.75
CA TRP A 179 23.68 6.11 -7.43
C TRP A 179 23.73 7.30 -8.40
N ASN A 180 24.51 7.20 -9.49
CA ASN A 180 24.87 8.35 -10.34
C ASN A 180 23.65 9.10 -10.92
N GLY A 181 22.67 8.37 -11.47
CA GLY A 181 21.44 8.96 -12.00
C GLY A 181 20.62 9.68 -10.93
N TYR A 182 20.47 9.06 -9.75
CA TYR A 182 19.79 9.66 -8.60
C TYR A 182 20.50 10.90 -8.08
N ARG A 183 21.84 10.91 -8.02
CA ARG A 183 22.63 12.11 -7.68
C ARG A 183 22.38 13.27 -8.65
N THR A 184 22.34 13.01 -9.95
CA THR A 184 22.01 14.04 -10.96
C THR A 184 20.59 14.57 -10.76
N LEU A 185 19.61 13.68 -10.51
CA LEU A 185 18.23 14.05 -10.24
C LEU A 185 18.09 14.91 -8.97
N PHE A 186 18.73 14.50 -7.86
CA PHE A 186 18.61 15.18 -6.57
C PHE A 186 19.28 16.56 -6.61
N GLN A 187 20.36 16.71 -7.38
CA GLN A 187 20.96 18.02 -7.67
C GLN A 187 19.95 18.95 -8.36
N ILE A 188 19.24 18.48 -9.39
CA ILE A 188 18.21 19.26 -10.10
C ILE A 188 17.09 19.68 -9.14
N VAL A 189 16.58 18.76 -8.32
CA VAL A 189 15.54 19.03 -7.31
C VAL A 189 16.00 20.09 -6.29
N ARG A 190 17.24 19.97 -5.81
CA ARG A 190 17.90 20.94 -4.91
C ARG A 190 18.02 22.33 -5.55
N ASP A 191 18.51 22.41 -6.79
CA ASP A 191 18.73 23.68 -7.49
C ASP A 191 17.41 24.41 -7.83
N LEU A 192 16.34 23.64 -8.10
CA LEU A 192 14.98 24.16 -8.27
C LEU A 192 14.25 24.44 -6.95
N LYS A 193 14.89 24.19 -5.80
CA LYS A 193 14.36 24.45 -4.45
C LYS A 193 13.04 23.73 -4.17
N LEU A 194 12.95 22.49 -4.65
CA LEU A 194 11.89 21.54 -4.33
C LEU A 194 12.36 20.64 -3.17
N LYS A 195 11.42 20.17 -2.34
CA LYS A 195 11.66 19.06 -1.40
C LYS A 195 11.63 17.72 -2.12
N LEU A 196 12.12 16.69 -1.46
CA LEU A 196 12.25 15.35 -2.01
C LEU A 196 11.78 14.30 -1.01
N GLN A 197 10.75 13.53 -1.39
CA GLN A 197 10.42 12.25 -0.76
C GLN A 197 11.08 11.14 -1.57
N VAL A 198 11.62 10.12 -0.90
CA VAL A 198 12.32 9.01 -1.57
C VAL A 198 11.80 7.67 -1.11
N VAL A 199 11.40 6.81 -2.04
CA VAL A 199 10.96 5.45 -1.75
C VAL A 199 12.15 4.50 -1.83
N MET A 200 12.38 3.69 -0.80
CA MET A 200 13.30 2.56 -0.83
C MET A 200 12.61 1.37 -1.53
N SER A 201 12.61 1.39 -2.87
CA SER A 201 11.80 0.49 -3.70
C SER A 201 12.45 -0.90 -3.83
N PHE A 202 12.28 -1.74 -2.81
CA PHE A 202 12.73 -3.15 -2.73
C PHE A 202 11.86 -4.13 -3.53
N HIS A 203 11.21 -3.67 -4.60
CA HIS A 203 10.22 -4.42 -5.37
C HIS A 203 10.39 -4.20 -6.89
N GLU A 204 9.76 -5.06 -7.69
CA GLU A 204 9.67 -4.94 -9.14
C GLU A 204 8.67 -3.84 -9.56
N CYS A 205 9.04 -3.03 -10.56
CA CYS A 205 8.11 -2.26 -11.38
C CYS A 205 7.71 -3.06 -12.63
N GLY A 206 6.45 -2.97 -13.08
CA GLY A 206 5.95 -3.62 -14.30
C GLY A 206 5.02 -4.81 -14.04
N ALA A 207 4.46 -4.90 -12.83
CA ALA A 207 3.57 -5.99 -12.42
C ALA A 207 2.13 -5.54 -12.12
N ASN A 208 1.91 -4.24 -11.98
CA ASN A 208 0.70 -3.65 -11.44
C ASN A 208 0.04 -2.65 -12.41
N ILE A 209 -1.18 -2.22 -12.07
CA ILE A 209 -1.94 -1.27 -12.89
C ILE A 209 -1.27 0.10 -12.83
N GLY A 210 -0.93 0.66 -13.99
CA GLY A 210 -0.25 1.96 -14.11
C GLY A 210 1.26 1.87 -14.31
N ASP A 211 1.86 0.67 -14.25
CA ASP A 211 3.27 0.49 -14.57
C ASP A 211 3.51 0.54 -16.09
N ASP A 212 4.21 1.57 -16.57
CA ASP A 212 4.61 1.73 -17.98
C ASP A 212 6.03 1.23 -18.29
N VAL A 213 6.80 0.91 -17.26
CA VAL A 213 8.17 0.38 -17.34
C VAL A 213 8.31 -0.92 -16.54
N HIS A 214 9.27 -1.75 -16.95
CA HIS A 214 9.61 -3.00 -16.27
C HIS A 214 11.02 -2.90 -15.66
N ILE A 215 11.08 -2.94 -14.33
CA ILE A 215 12.31 -2.84 -13.53
C ILE A 215 12.31 -4.03 -12.55
N PRO A 216 13.00 -5.14 -12.85
CA PRO A 216 13.00 -6.33 -12.00
C PRO A 216 13.83 -6.13 -10.72
N LEU A 217 13.72 -7.05 -9.77
CA LEU A 217 14.70 -7.22 -8.70
C LEU A 217 16.12 -7.48 -9.26
N PRO A 218 17.21 -7.22 -8.50
CA PRO A 218 18.57 -7.41 -9.01
C PRO A 218 18.84 -8.77 -9.63
N GLU A 219 19.70 -8.81 -10.65
CA GLU A 219 20.01 -10.03 -11.41
C GLU A 219 20.54 -11.13 -10.50
N TRP A 220 21.43 -10.77 -9.56
CA TRP A 220 22.00 -11.70 -8.58
C TRP A 220 20.97 -12.30 -7.61
N VAL A 221 19.82 -11.65 -7.40
CA VAL A 221 18.69 -12.19 -6.62
C VAL A 221 17.91 -13.19 -7.47
N THR A 222 17.67 -12.85 -8.74
CA THR A 222 16.99 -13.71 -9.72
C THR A 222 17.76 -15.03 -9.93
N GLU A 223 19.10 -14.98 -10.03
CA GLU A 223 19.96 -16.18 -10.06
C GLU A 223 19.80 -17.10 -8.83
N ILE A 224 19.60 -16.52 -7.64
CA ILE A 224 19.37 -17.28 -6.40
C ILE A 224 17.97 -17.89 -6.45
N GLY A 225 16.98 -17.14 -6.92
CA GLY A 225 15.60 -17.60 -7.12
C GLY A 225 15.48 -18.81 -8.05
N GLN A 226 16.28 -18.87 -9.12
CA GLN A 226 16.35 -20.04 -10.01
C GLN A 226 16.80 -21.32 -9.29
N LYS A 227 17.64 -21.20 -8.26
CA LYS A 227 18.16 -22.34 -7.46
C LYS A 227 17.34 -22.60 -6.20
N ASN A 228 16.67 -21.56 -5.69
CA ASN A 228 15.88 -21.54 -4.48
C ASN A 228 14.60 -20.72 -4.70
N PRO A 229 13.57 -21.27 -5.37
CA PRO A 229 12.35 -20.52 -5.70
C PRO A 229 11.55 -20.10 -4.46
N ASP A 230 11.83 -20.67 -3.29
CA ASP A 230 11.23 -20.29 -2.01
C ASP A 230 11.79 -18.98 -1.42
N ILE A 231 12.65 -18.22 -2.13
CA ILE A 231 12.91 -16.81 -1.74
C ILE A 231 11.76 -15.87 -2.12
N PHE A 232 10.77 -16.36 -2.85
CA PHE A 232 9.63 -15.61 -3.37
C PHE A 232 8.32 -16.05 -2.71
N PHE A 233 7.38 -15.11 -2.58
CA PHE A 233 6.03 -15.44 -2.14
C PHE A 233 5.39 -16.47 -3.07
N THR A 234 4.58 -17.36 -2.47
CA THR A 234 4.11 -18.57 -3.15
C THR A 234 2.66 -18.85 -2.79
N ASP A 235 1.83 -19.08 -3.79
CA ASP A 235 0.42 -19.44 -3.62
C ASP A 235 0.20 -20.96 -3.46
N ARG A 236 -1.07 -21.38 -3.31
CA ARG A 236 -1.42 -22.78 -3.06
C ARG A 236 -1.04 -23.72 -4.21
N GLU A 237 -1.04 -23.21 -5.44
CA GLU A 237 -0.66 -23.97 -6.65
C GLU A 237 0.86 -24.03 -6.84
N GLY A 238 1.62 -23.29 -6.03
CA GLY A 238 3.09 -23.24 -6.07
C GLY A 238 3.64 -22.22 -7.06
N ARG A 239 2.81 -21.33 -7.63
CA ARG A 239 3.25 -20.21 -8.47
C ARG A 239 4.04 -19.22 -7.61
N ARG A 240 5.07 -18.62 -8.19
CA ARG A 240 6.03 -17.75 -7.48
C ARG A 240 5.84 -16.31 -7.92
N ASN A 241 5.58 -15.42 -6.97
CA ASN A 241 5.55 -14.00 -7.26
C ASN A 241 6.97 -13.43 -7.12
N HIS A 242 7.53 -12.97 -8.24
CA HIS A 242 8.89 -12.44 -8.34
C HIS A 242 9.05 -10.95 -7.99
N GLU A 243 7.96 -10.29 -7.60
CA GLU A 243 7.90 -8.84 -7.37
C GLU A 243 8.68 -8.41 -6.13
N CYS A 244 8.73 -9.24 -5.09
CA CYS A 244 9.49 -8.99 -3.86
C CYS A 244 9.89 -10.30 -3.17
N LEU A 245 10.81 -10.21 -2.20
CA LEU A 245 11.24 -11.37 -1.40
C LEU A 245 10.17 -11.77 -0.38
N THR A 246 9.99 -13.08 -0.14
CA THR A 246 9.13 -13.56 0.96
C THR A 246 9.71 -13.15 2.32
N TRP A 247 8.85 -12.62 3.19
CA TRP A 247 9.20 -12.32 4.58
C TRP A 247 9.66 -13.56 5.38
N GLY A 248 9.41 -14.77 4.85
CA GLY A 248 9.95 -16.01 5.38
C GLY A 248 11.49 -16.06 5.43
N ILE A 249 12.19 -15.30 4.59
CA ILE A 249 13.66 -15.26 4.55
C ILE A 249 14.30 -14.06 5.29
N ASP A 250 13.51 -13.25 6.00
CA ASP A 250 13.97 -12.12 6.81
C ASP A 250 15.12 -12.47 7.77
N LYS A 251 15.17 -13.72 8.25
CA LYS A 251 16.15 -14.22 9.23
C LYS A 251 17.00 -15.37 8.71
N GLU A 252 16.89 -15.71 7.41
CA GLU A 252 17.54 -16.88 6.82
C GLU A 252 18.66 -16.42 5.86
N ARG A 253 19.89 -16.91 6.04
CA ARG A 253 21.09 -16.44 5.32
C ARG A 253 21.22 -17.01 3.90
N VAL A 254 20.21 -16.78 3.07
CA VAL A 254 20.08 -17.38 1.73
C VAL A 254 20.47 -16.46 0.58
N LEU A 255 20.74 -15.17 0.86
CA LEU A 255 21.11 -14.16 -0.13
C LEU A 255 22.64 -13.98 -0.17
N ARG A 256 23.34 -14.98 -0.72
CA ARG A 256 24.83 -15.06 -0.76
C ARG A 256 25.47 -14.83 0.64
N GLY A 257 24.83 -15.35 1.70
CA GLY A 257 25.29 -15.25 3.09
C GLY A 257 24.61 -14.14 3.92
N ARG A 258 23.89 -13.21 3.28
CA ARG A 258 23.03 -12.22 3.95
C ARG A 258 21.60 -12.74 4.14
N THR A 259 20.89 -12.17 5.10
CA THR A 259 19.42 -12.24 5.25
C THR A 259 18.75 -11.13 4.44
N ALA A 260 17.43 -11.19 4.21
CA ALA A 260 16.73 -10.12 3.48
C ALA A 260 16.81 -8.75 4.19
N VAL A 261 16.65 -8.72 5.52
CA VAL A 261 16.70 -7.45 6.28
C VAL A 261 18.11 -6.85 6.33
N GLU A 262 19.17 -7.67 6.27
CA GLU A 262 20.54 -7.16 6.12
C GLU A 262 20.78 -6.53 4.74
N VAL A 263 20.20 -7.10 3.68
CA VAL A 263 20.27 -6.52 2.33
C VAL A 263 19.60 -5.15 2.28
N TYR A 264 18.39 -5.04 2.83
CA TYR A 264 17.66 -3.77 2.92
C TYR A 264 18.43 -2.74 3.75
N PHE A 265 19.00 -3.14 4.89
CA PHE A 265 19.80 -2.24 5.74
C PHE A 265 21.09 -1.78 5.07
N ASP A 266 21.84 -2.66 4.40
CA ASP A 266 23.04 -2.28 3.64
C ASP A 266 22.71 -1.26 2.54
N TYR A 267 21.57 -1.44 1.85
CA TYR A 267 21.05 -0.52 0.83
C TYR A 267 20.69 0.86 1.41
N MET A 268 19.88 0.88 2.48
CA MET A 268 19.50 2.12 3.18
C MET A 268 20.72 2.87 3.71
N ARG A 269 21.70 2.15 4.28
CA ARG A 269 22.96 2.75 4.75
C ARG A 269 23.80 3.30 3.58
N SER A 270 23.82 2.62 2.43
CA SER A 270 24.48 3.14 1.23
C SER A 270 23.83 4.43 0.74
N PHE A 271 22.49 4.48 0.68
CA PHE A 271 21.75 5.70 0.34
C PHE A 271 22.05 6.84 1.32
N ARG A 272 21.99 6.58 2.62
CA ARG A 272 22.28 7.59 3.67
C ARG A 272 23.66 8.20 3.51
N VAL A 273 24.68 7.38 3.24
CA VAL A 273 26.08 7.83 3.09
C VAL A 273 26.29 8.57 1.77
N GLU A 274 25.71 8.09 0.67
CA GLU A 274 25.82 8.75 -0.64
C GLU A 274 25.20 10.16 -0.62
N PHE A 275 24.02 10.31 0.00
CA PHE A 275 23.22 11.53 -0.07
C PHE A 275 23.25 12.39 1.18
N ASP A 276 24.26 12.24 2.05
CA ASP A 276 24.41 12.96 3.32
C ASP A 276 24.19 14.48 3.18
N GLU A 277 24.80 15.11 2.16
CA GLU A 277 24.64 16.54 1.86
C GLU A 277 23.18 16.98 1.58
N PHE A 278 22.31 16.06 1.15
CA PHE A 278 20.89 16.33 0.88
C PHE A 278 20.01 16.15 2.12
N PHE A 279 20.42 15.33 3.08
CA PHE A 279 19.83 15.26 4.42
C PHE A 279 20.24 16.49 5.24
N GLU A 280 21.54 16.85 5.28
CA GLU A 280 22.03 18.04 5.99
C GLU A 280 21.43 19.34 5.46
N ALA A 281 21.25 19.47 4.14
CA ALA A 281 20.56 20.60 3.52
C ALA A 281 19.03 20.56 3.67
N GLY A 282 18.48 19.49 4.27
CA GLY A 282 17.04 19.27 4.43
C GLY A 282 16.28 19.21 3.10
N VAL A 283 16.93 18.80 2.00
CA VAL A 283 16.29 18.64 0.68
C VAL A 283 15.41 17.38 0.71
N ILE A 284 15.97 16.29 1.21
CA ILE A 284 15.21 15.07 1.54
C ILE A 284 14.36 15.40 2.77
N SER A 285 13.04 15.29 2.64
CA SER A 285 12.07 15.58 3.69
C SER A 285 11.50 14.33 4.35
N GLU A 286 11.50 13.19 3.64
CA GLU A 286 10.94 11.93 4.13
C GLU A 286 11.52 10.75 3.32
N ILE A 287 11.68 9.60 3.98
CA ILE A 287 11.99 8.32 3.34
C ILE A 287 10.80 7.37 3.50
N GLU A 288 10.19 6.95 2.40
CA GLU A 288 9.22 5.86 2.42
C GLU A 288 9.94 4.51 2.30
N ILE A 289 9.61 3.57 3.17
CA ILE A 289 10.22 2.24 3.20
C ILE A 289 9.32 1.24 2.50
N GLY A 290 9.80 0.66 1.39
CA GLY A 290 9.11 -0.40 0.69
C GLY A 290 9.07 -1.69 1.52
N LEU A 291 7.87 -2.20 1.83
CA LEU A 291 7.68 -3.37 2.72
C LEU A 291 7.11 -4.61 2.01
N GLY A 292 6.94 -4.55 0.69
CA GLY A 292 6.32 -5.62 -0.08
C GLY A 292 6.06 -5.23 -1.55
N PRO A 293 5.09 -5.88 -2.22
CA PRO A 293 4.69 -5.57 -3.60
C PRO A 293 4.14 -4.13 -3.70
N CYS A 294 4.40 -3.44 -4.82
CA CYS A 294 4.25 -1.97 -4.95
C CYS A 294 4.94 -1.11 -3.85
N GLY A 295 5.85 -1.69 -3.06
CA GLY A 295 6.38 -1.07 -1.83
C GLY A 295 5.40 -1.10 -0.64
N GLU A 296 4.18 -1.59 -0.84
CA GLU A 296 3.12 -1.60 0.16
C GLU A 296 3.32 -2.72 1.19
N LEU A 297 2.97 -2.44 2.45
CA LEU A 297 2.93 -3.43 3.52
C LEU A 297 1.71 -4.37 3.35
N ARG A 298 1.84 -5.36 2.47
CA ARG A 298 0.85 -6.41 2.21
C ARG A 298 1.51 -7.67 1.63
N LEU A 299 0.76 -8.76 1.58
CA LEU A 299 1.13 -9.89 0.73
C LEU A 299 0.62 -9.70 -0.71
N PRO A 300 1.27 -10.32 -1.73
CA PRO A 300 0.86 -10.20 -3.12
C PRO A 300 -0.35 -11.10 -3.45
N SER A 301 -1.50 -10.85 -2.82
CA SER A 301 -2.68 -11.74 -2.90
C SER A 301 -3.55 -11.54 -4.15
N TYR A 302 -3.37 -10.47 -4.91
CA TYR A 302 -4.13 -10.14 -6.13
C TYR A 302 -3.25 -9.90 -7.39
N PRO A 303 -2.25 -10.75 -7.71
CA PRO A 303 -1.33 -10.48 -8.79
C PRO A 303 -1.98 -10.72 -10.16
N ALA A 304 -2.12 -9.67 -10.97
CA ALA A 304 -2.66 -9.74 -12.33
C ALA A 304 -1.91 -10.77 -13.20
N LYS A 305 -0.58 -10.91 -13.00
CA LYS A 305 0.28 -11.91 -13.65
C LYS A 305 -0.17 -13.37 -13.42
N HIS A 306 -0.86 -13.69 -12.32
CA HIS A 306 -1.39 -15.03 -12.05
C HIS A 306 -2.88 -15.17 -12.43
N GLY A 307 -3.45 -14.17 -13.12
CA GLY A 307 -4.83 -14.20 -13.60
C GLY A 307 -5.87 -13.72 -12.61
N TRP A 308 -5.48 -13.11 -11.48
CA TRP A 308 -6.42 -12.36 -10.63
C TRP A 308 -7.08 -11.22 -11.43
N ARG A 309 -8.36 -10.98 -11.16
CA ARG A 309 -9.15 -9.87 -11.71
C ARG A 309 -10.01 -9.27 -10.61
N TYR A 310 -10.19 -7.96 -10.64
CA TYR A 310 -11.15 -7.30 -9.76
C TYR A 310 -12.58 -7.82 -10.03
N PRO A 311 -13.42 -8.06 -8.99
CA PRO A 311 -13.17 -7.92 -7.56
C PRO A 311 -12.83 -9.27 -6.86
N GLY A 312 -11.99 -10.14 -7.40
CA GLY A 312 -11.70 -11.47 -6.80
C GLY A 312 -11.12 -11.40 -5.38
N ILE A 313 -11.43 -12.38 -4.51
CA ILE A 313 -10.96 -12.42 -3.11
C ILE A 313 -9.44 -12.56 -2.92
N GLY A 314 -8.70 -12.91 -3.97
CA GLY A 314 -7.26 -13.18 -3.88
C GLY A 314 -6.91 -14.56 -3.31
N GLU A 315 -5.62 -14.82 -3.09
CA GLU A 315 -5.15 -16.06 -2.42
C GLU A 315 -4.09 -15.77 -1.36
N PHE A 316 -4.06 -16.60 -0.31
CA PHE A 316 -2.99 -16.58 0.70
C PHE A 316 -1.63 -16.94 0.09
N GLN A 317 -0.60 -16.12 0.35
CA GLN A 317 0.72 -16.22 -0.30
C GLN A 317 1.80 -16.88 0.57
N CYS A 318 1.40 -17.76 1.49
CA CYS A 318 2.27 -18.31 2.54
C CYS A 318 2.93 -19.66 2.24
N TYR A 319 2.87 -20.16 1.00
CA TYR A 319 3.19 -21.56 0.69
C TYR A 319 4.66 -21.84 0.40
N ASP A 320 5.55 -20.84 0.49
CA ASP A 320 6.99 -21.06 0.43
C ASP A 320 7.48 -21.88 1.63
N LYS A 321 8.59 -22.60 1.49
CA LYS A 321 9.06 -23.51 2.55
C LYS A 321 9.39 -22.82 3.88
N TYR A 322 9.71 -21.52 3.88
CA TYR A 322 10.09 -20.78 5.09
C TYR A 322 8.87 -20.33 5.87
N LEU A 323 7.86 -19.75 5.20
CA LEU A 323 6.58 -19.43 5.81
C LEU A 323 5.82 -20.69 6.24
N MET A 324 5.82 -21.76 5.44
CA MET A 324 5.23 -23.05 5.85
C MET A 324 5.95 -23.69 7.05
N LYS A 325 7.26 -23.48 7.20
CA LYS A 325 8.03 -23.89 8.40
C LYS A 325 7.68 -23.02 9.61
N SER A 326 7.45 -21.73 9.42
CA SER A 326 6.97 -20.80 10.46
C SER A 326 5.56 -21.19 10.97
N LEU A 327 4.62 -21.45 10.05
CA LEU A 327 3.26 -21.88 10.37
C LEU A 327 3.23 -23.20 11.15
N LYS A 328 4.02 -24.20 10.72
CA LYS A 328 4.15 -25.48 11.45
C LYS A 328 4.64 -25.26 12.87
N ARG A 329 5.72 -24.48 13.07
CA ARG A 329 6.22 -24.12 14.40
C ARG A 329 5.16 -23.40 15.24
N ALA A 330 4.39 -22.49 14.66
CA ALA A 330 3.31 -21.79 15.38
C ALA A 330 2.21 -22.76 15.83
N ALA A 331 1.86 -23.74 14.99
CA ALA A 331 0.88 -24.78 15.29
C ALA A 331 1.37 -25.77 16.38
N ASP A 332 2.66 -26.14 16.32
CA ASP A 332 3.33 -26.97 17.33
C ASP A 332 3.31 -26.30 18.71
N VAL A 333 3.68 -25.01 18.79
CA VAL A 333 3.63 -24.20 20.02
C VAL A 333 2.21 -24.08 20.59
N ARG A 334 1.19 -24.08 19.71
CA ARG A 334 -0.23 -24.08 20.10
C ARG A 334 -0.75 -25.46 20.57
N GLY A 335 0.04 -26.53 20.44
CA GLY A 335 -0.39 -27.90 20.72
C GLY A 335 -1.33 -28.50 19.67
N HIS A 336 -1.40 -27.93 18.47
CA HIS A 336 -2.32 -28.34 17.40
C HIS A 336 -1.57 -28.51 16.08
N THR A 337 -0.62 -29.45 16.03
CA THR A 337 0.29 -29.71 14.89
C THR A 337 -0.43 -29.80 13.53
N PHE A 338 -1.65 -30.33 13.50
CA PHE A 338 -2.49 -30.45 12.30
C PHE A 338 -3.01 -29.12 11.73
N TRP A 339 -2.88 -28.01 12.47
CA TRP A 339 -3.11 -26.64 12.00
C TRP A 339 -1.91 -26.05 11.23
N GLY A 340 -0.78 -26.78 11.12
CA GLY A 340 0.45 -26.37 10.43
C GLY A 340 0.37 -26.32 8.89
N LYS A 341 -0.76 -25.87 8.33
CA LYS A 341 -1.06 -25.77 6.90
C LYS A 341 -1.99 -24.58 6.60
N GLY A 342 -1.98 -24.09 5.36
CA GLY A 342 -2.97 -23.12 4.87
C GLY A 342 -4.37 -23.72 4.71
N PRO A 343 -5.41 -22.88 4.62
CA PRO A 343 -6.81 -23.32 4.59
C PRO A 343 -7.17 -24.01 3.27
N ASP A 344 -7.79 -25.19 3.37
CA ASP A 344 -8.06 -26.04 2.21
C ASP A 344 -9.27 -25.61 1.36
N ASN A 345 -10.12 -24.75 1.91
CA ASN A 345 -11.44 -24.36 1.39
C ASN A 345 -11.57 -22.84 1.15
N ALA A 346 -10.45 -22.15 0.95
CA ALA A 346 -10.37 -20.71 0.71
C ALA A 346 -10.69 -20.25 -0.72
N GLY A 347 -11.10 -21.15 -1.62
CA GLY A 347 -11.35 -20.81 -3.03
C GLY A 347 -10.06 -20.62 -3.82
N SER A 348 -10.12 -19.74 -4.83
CA SER A 348 -8.99 -19.29 -5.65
C SER A 348 -9.09 -17.78 -5.92
N TYR A 349 -8.08 -17.19 -6.58
CA TYR A 349 -7.94 -15.75 -6.80
C TYR A 349 -9.23 -15.01 -7.17
N ASN A 350 -10.06 -15.60 -8.04
CA ASN A 350 -11.27 -14.99 -8.60
C ASN A 350 -12.59 -15.53 -8.02
N SER A 351 -12.54 -16.32 -6.94
CA SER A 351 -13.76 -16.65 -6.18
C SER A 351 -14.34 -15.39 -5.53
N SER A 352 -15.63 -15.43 -5.23
CA SER A 352 -16.29 -14.52 -4.29
C SER A 352 -16.37 -15.17 -2.88
N PRO A 353 -16.56 -14.39 -1.79
CA PRO A 353 -16.52 -14.94 -0.43
C PRO A 353 -17.54 -16.06 -0.20
N HIS A 354 -18.76 -15.89 -0.73
CA HIS A 354 -19.91 -16.77 -0.50
C HIS A 354 -19.79 -18.15 -1.20
N GLU A 355 -18.95 -18.27 -2.23
CA GLU A 355 -18.65 -19.54 -2.90
C GLU A 355 -17.66 -20.41 -2.12
N THR A 356 -16.95 -19.84 -1.14
CA THR A 356 -15.89 -20.54 -0.40
C THR A 356 -16.38 -21.11 0.93
N GLY A 357 -15.77 -22.20 1.39
CA GLY A 357 -16.03 -22.70 2.75
C GLY A 357 -15.40 -21.82 3.84
N PHE A 358 -14.31 -21.13 3.50
CA PHE A 358 -13.55 -20.32 4.46
C PHE A 358 -14.14 -18.92 4.67
N PHE A 359 -14.50 -18.18 3.62
CA PHE A 359 -14.85 -16.76 3.69
C PHE A 359 -16.35 -16.44 3.63
N ARG A 360 -17.22 -17.43 3.38
CA ARG A 360 -18.68 -17.21 3.46
C ARG A 360 -19.10 -16.78 4.86
N ASP A 361 -20.30 -16.21 4.99
CA ASP A 361 -20.87 -15.92 6.30
C ASP A 361 -20.98 -17.20 7.16
N GLY A 362 -20.61 -17.10 8.43
CA GLY A 362 -20.40 -18.25 9.32
C GLY A 362 -19.32 -19.25 8.88
N GLY A 363 -18.42 -18.87 7.98
CA GLY A 363 -17.34 -19.71 7.43
C GLY A 363 -16.15 -19.94 8.36
N ASP A 364 -15.20 -20.77 7.90
CA ASP A 364 -14.07 -21.21 8.73
C ASP A 364 -13.11 -20.08 9.15
N TYR A 365 -13.17 -18.89 8.55
CA TYR A 365 -12.37 -17.72 8.95
C TYR A 365 -12.53 -17.37 10.44
N ASP A 366 -13.74 -17.54 11.00
CA ASP A 366 -14.06 -17.25 12.40
C ASP A 366 -13.92 -18.49 13.32
N SER A 367 -13.60 -19.66 12.76
CA SER A 367 -13.36 -20.89 13.52
C SER A 367 -12.08 -20.81 14.37
N TYR A 368 -11.90 -21.75 15.31
CA TYR A 368 -10.66 -21.86 16.09
C TYR A 368 -9.40 -21.97 15.23
N TYR A 369 -9.49 -22.65 14.08
CA TYR A 369 -8.39 -22.79 13.12
C TYR A 369 -8.20 -21.51 12.30
N GLY A 370 -9.28 -20.92 11.76
CA GLY A 370 -9.22 -19.67 11.00
C GLY A 370 -8.66 -18.51 11.82
N ARG A 371 -9.15 -18.31 13.05
CA ARG A 371 -8.62 -17.32 13.99
C ARG A 371 -7.14 -17.55 14.36
N PHE A 372 -6.67 -18.81 14.38
CA PHE A 372 -5.25 -19.12 14.55
C PHE A 372 -4.44 -18.77 13.30
N PHE A 373 -4.88 -19.23 12.13
CA PHE A 373 -4.18 -19.05 10.86
C PHE A 373 -4.09 -17.57 10.48
N LEU A 374 -5.21 -16.83 10.52
CA LEU A 374 -5.27 -15.42 10.20
C LEU A 374 -4.45 -14.57 11.18
N LYS A 375 -4.48 -14.89 12.49
CA LYS A 375 -3.60 -14.24 13.46
C LYS A 375 -2.13 -14.49 13.15
N TRP A 376 -1.73 -15.71 12.80
CA TRP A 376 -0.35 -16.00 12.40
C TRP A 376 0.03 -15.22 11.13
N TYR A 377 -0.81 -15.28 10.10
CA TYR A 377 -0.57 -14.66 8.79
C TYR A 377 -0.43 -13.13 8.89
N SER A 378 -1.35 -12.46 9.60
CA SER A 378 -1.23 -11.02 9.88
C SER A 378 -0.07 -10.69 10.82
N GLN A 379 0.32 -11.59 11.72
CA GLN A 379 1.49 -11.36 12.58
C GLN A 379 2.78 -11.42 11.77
N VAL A 380 2.91 -12.26 10.72
CA VAL A 380 4.10 -12.25 9.84
C VAL A 380 4.29 -10.89 9.18
N LEU A 381 3.20 -10.25 8.73
CA LEU A 381 3.19 -8.89 8.16
C LEU A 381 3.70 -7.85 9.17
N ILE A 382 3.13 -7.83 10.37
CA ILE A 382 3.52 -6.89 11.45
C ILE A 382 4.99 -7.14 11.86
N ASP A 383 5.37 -8.41 12.02
CA ASP A 383 6.73 -8.83 12.37
C ASP A 383 7.77 -8.41 11.32
N HIS A 384 7.41 -8.42 10.04
CA HIS A 384 8.28 -7.98 8.94
C HIS A 384 8.54 -6.48 9.02
N ALA A 385 7.47 -5.67 9.03
CA ALA A 385 7.57 -4.22 9.17
C ALA A 385 8.36 -3.82 10.42
N ASP A 386 8.10 -4.48 11.56
CA ASP A 386 8.79 -4.22 12.83
C ASP A 386 10.32 -4.38 12.73
N ARG A 387 10.80 -5.29 11.88
CA ARG A 387 12.24 -5.50 11.63
C ARG A 387 12.82 -4.48 10.69
N VAL A 388 12.14 -4.23 9.57
CA VAL A 388 12.67 -3.35 8.51
C VAL A 388 12.66 -1.90 8.98
N LEU A 389 11.58 -1.43 9.64
CA LEU A 389 11.50 -0.07 10.17
C LEU A 389 12.49 0.18 11.32
N SER A 390 12.72 -0.82 12.18
CA SER A 390 13.78 -0.75 13.22
C SER A 390 15.18 -0.54 12.60
N LEU A 391 15.44 -1.12 11.43
CA LEU A 391 16.70 -0.94 10.70
C LEU A 391 16.72 0.35 9.86
N ALA A 392 15.56 0.82 9.37
CA ALA A 392 15.42 2.10 8.68
C ALA A 392 15.71 3.26 9.64
N ASN A 393 15.15 3.23 10.86
CA ASN A 393 15.41 4.22 11.92
C ASN A 393 16.91 4.29 12.28
N LEU A 394 17.62 3.15 12.27
CA LEU A 394 19.07 3.12 12.47
C LEU A 394 19.88 3.61 11.25
N ALA A 395 19.29 3.59 10.05
CA ALA A 395 19.95 4.06 8.82
C ALA A 395 19.70 5.55 8.55
N PHE A 396 18.57 6.11 9.01
CA PHE A 396 18.12 7.46 8.66
C PHE A 396 17.84 8.34 9.89
N GLU A 397 18.58 8.14 10.99
CA GLU A 397 18.50 8.90 12.25
C GLU A 397 18.01 10.36 12.07
N ASP A 398 16.99 10.76 12.84
CA ASP A 398 16.29 12.05 12.81
C ASP A 398 15.53 12.42 11.51
N THR A 399 15.51 11.57 10.48
CA THR A 399 14.70 11.76 9.26
C THR A 399 13.31 11.15 9.41
N ALA A 400 12.27 11.84 8.92
CA ALA A 400 10.92 11.29 8.86
C ALA A 400 10.89 10.03 7.97
N ILE A 401 10.29 8.96 8.49
CA ILE A 401 10.09 7.70 7.78
C ILE A 401 8.59 7.44 7.60
N ALA A 402 8.20 7.00 6.41
CA ALA A 402 6.85 6.59 6.08
C ALA A 402 6.78 5.10 5.70
N ALA A 403 5.62 4.49 5.89
CA ALA A 403 5.30 3.15 5.41
C ALA A 403 3.95 3.16 4.68
N LYS A 404 3.95 2.62 3.46
CA LYS A 404 2.76 2.59 2.60
C LYS A 404 1.86 1.40 2.90
N LEU A 405 0.55 1.64 2.95
CA LEU A 405 -0.48 0.63 3.19
C LEU A 405 -1.54 0.67 2.08
N SER A 406 -1.94 -0.51 1.60
CA SER A 406 -2.80 -0.62 0.42
C SER A 406 -4.30 -0.55 0.75
N GLY A 407 -5.06 0.22 -0.03
CA GLY A 407 -6.51 0.36 0.10
C GLY A 407 -7.31 -0.80 -0.49
N ILE A 408 -7.39 -1.94 0.21
CA ILE A 408 -8.14 -3.12 -0.21
C ILE A 408 -9.65 -2.95 0.05
N HIS A 409 -10.30 -2.15 -0.79
CA HIS A 409 -11.68 -1.71 -0.56
C HIS A 409 -12.78 -2.69 -0.99
N TRP A 410 -12.47 -3.74 -1.74
CA TRP A 410 -13.46 -4.73 -2.20
C TRP A 410 -13.67 -5.86 -1.18
N TRP A 411 -14.89 -6.39 -1.13
CA TRP A 411 -15.43 -7.25 -0.07
C TRP A 411 -15.47 -6.64 1.35
N TYR A 412 -15.18 -5.35 1.52
CA TYR A 412 -15.23 -4.66 2.82
C TYR A 412 -16.63 -4.71 3.47
N LYS A 413 -17.72 -4.77 2.68
CA LYS A 413 -19.08 -4.96 3.21
C LYS A 413 -19.48 -6.43 3.45
N SER A 414 -18.55 -7.39 3.29
CA SER A 414 -18.77 -8.80 3.62
C SER A 414 -18.30 -9.10 5.05
N ALA A 415 -18.95 -10.01 5.77
CA ALA A 415 -18.60 -10.32 7.17
C ALA A 415 -17.15 -10.80 7.36
N SER A 416 -16.55 -11.39 6.33
CA SER A 416 -15.18 -11.92 6.37
C SER A 416 -14.11 -10.93 5.90
N HIS A 417 -14.45 -9.87 5.17
CA HIS A 417 -13.49 -8.96 4.55
C HIS A 417 -12.40 -9.71 3.73
N ALA A 418 -12.85 -10.64 2.86
CA ALA A 418 -12.00 -11.70 2.31
C ALA A 418 -10.71 -11.23 1.62
N ALA A 419 -10.74 -10.13 0.86
CA ALA A 419 -9.56 -9.61 0.19
C ALA A 419 -8.54 -9.00 1.17
N GLU A 420 -9.00 -8.30 2.21
CA GLU A 420 -8.14 -7.81 3.30
C GLU A 420 -7.45 -8.98 3.99
N LEU A 421 -8.20 -10.06 4.29
CA LEU A 421 -7.65 -11.27 4.91
C LEU A 421 -6.54 -11.92 4.05
N THR A 422 -6.73 -12.03 2.72
CA THR A 422 -5.69 -12.62 1.85
C THR A 422 -4.48 -11.70 1.67
N ALA A 423 -4.68 -10.37 1.69
CA ALA A 423 -3.59 -9.38 1.69
C ALA A 423 -2.79 -9.34 3.02
N GLY A 424 -3.33 -9.89 4.10
CA GLY A 424 -2.69 -9.99 5.42
C GLY A 424 -3.30 -9.08 6.49
N PHE A 425 -4.30 -8.26 6.14
CA PHE A 425 -5.03 -7.43 7.07
C PHE A 425 -6.14 -8.26 7.71
N TYR A 426 -5.94 -8.69 8.97
CA TYR A 426 -6.93 -9.51 9.67
C TYR A 426 -8.08 -8.64 10.22
N ASN A 427 -8.87 -8.05 9.32
CA ASN A 427 -9.90 -7.04 9.58
C ASN A 427 -11.35 -7.53 9.29
N PRO A 428 -11.82 -8.70 9.79
CA PRO A 428 -13.22 -9.07 9.63
C PRO A 428 -14.13 -8.10 10.40
N CYS A 429 -15.44 -8.09 10.12
CA CYS A 429 -16.37 -7.09 10.67
C CYS A 429 -16.50 -7.06 12.21
N ASN A 430 -15.92 -8.05 12.91
CA ASN A 430 -15.87 -8.17 14.37
C ASN A 430 -14.51 -7.82 15.00
N ARG A 431 -13.52 -7.36 14.23
CA ARG A 431 -12.16 -7.05 14.69
C ARG A 431 -11.49 -5.99 13.83
N ASP A 432 -10.97 -4.95 14.48
CA ASP A 432 -10.05 -4.02 13.83
C ASP A 432 -8.69 -4.69 13.52
N GLY A 433 -8.36 -4.76 12.22
CA GLY A 433 -7.11 -5.29 11.69
C GLY A 433 -6.00 -4.24 11.51
N TYR A 434 -6.33 -2.95 11.54
CA TYR A 434 -5.43 -1.83 11.24
C TYR A 434 -4.80 -1.21 12.50
N ALA A 435 -5.51 -1.15 13.61
CA ALA A 435 -4.98 -0.67 14.90
C ALA A 435 -3.68 -1.39 15.35
N PRO A 436 -3.49 -2.72 15.18
CA PRO A 436 -2.20 -3.36 15.44
C PRO A 436 -1.06 -2.91 14.52
N ILE A 437 -1.37 -2.53 13.27
CA ILE A 437 -0.39 -1.99 12.32
C ILE A 437 -0.03 -0.56 12.74
N ALA A 438 -1.02 0.28 13.03
CA ALA A 438 -0.80 1.64 13.53
C ALA A 438 0.04 1.69 14.82
N LEU A 439 -0.20 0.76 15.76
CA LEU A 439 0.63 0.61 16.97
C LEU A 439 2.07 0.19 16.67
N MET A 440 2.30 -0.63 15.63
CA MET A 440 3.64 -1.00 15.17
C MET A 440 4.34 0.19 14.48
N LEU A 441 3.64 0.96 13.64
CA LEU A 441 4.19 2.18 13.04
C LEU A 441 4.56 3.21 14.12
N LYS A 442 3.70 3.40 15.13
CA LYS A 442 3.96 4.26 16.30
C LYS A 442 5.24 3.86 17.05
N LYS A 443 5.49 2.56 17.24
CA LYS A 443 6.71 2.07 17.91
C LYS A 443 7.99 2.55 17.21
N HIS A 444 7.92 2.79 15.90
CA HIS A 444 9.04 3.24 15.07
C HIS A 444 8.91 4.70 14.62
N GLU A 445 8.01 5.48 15.24
CA GLU A 445 7.74 6.89 14.89
C GLU A 445 7.45 7.11 13.39
N THR A 446 6.94 6.06 12.74
CA THR A 446 6.74 5.99 11.28
C THR A 446 5.37 6.56 10.91
N ALA A 447 5.34 7.46 9.92
CA ALA A 447 4.12 7.94 9.31
C ALA A 447 3.42 6.85 8.48
N LEU A 448 2.09 6.86 8.46
CA LEU A 448 1.32 6.02 7.57
C LEU A 448 1.11 6.76 6.23
N ASN A 449 1.47 6.16 5.10
CA ASN A 449 1.01 6.62 3.79
C ASN A 449 -0.11 5.70 3.31
N PHE A 450 -1.29 6.25 2.97
CA PHE A 450 -2.45 5.47 2.57
C PHE A 450 -3.00 5.88 1.21
N THR A 451 -3.36 4.90 0.39
CA THR A 451 -3.93 5.11 -0.96
C THR A 451 -5.46 5.26 -0.94
N CYS A 452 -6.08 5.43 -2.11
CA CYS A 452 -7.53 5.40 -2.34
C CYS A 452 -8.37 6.56 -1.77
N VAL A 453 -7.77 7.67 -1.33
CA VAL A 453 -8.53 8.83 -0.79
C VAL A 453 -9.34 9.60 -1.82
N GLU A 454 -9.14 9.36 -3.11
CA GLU A 454 -9.94 9.92 -4.20
C GLU A 454 -11.21 9.10 -4.51
N LEU A 455 -11.26 7.84 -4.09
CA LEU A 455 -12.34 6.92 -4.44
C LEU A 455 -13.64 7.24 -3.68
N ARG A 456 -14.77 6.95 -4.33
CA ARG A 456 -16.13 7.10 -3.77
C ARG A 456 -16.84 5.76 -3.78
N THR A 457 -17.55 5.45 -2.70
CA THR A 457 -18.29 4.20 -2.55
C THR A 457 -19.49 4.15 -3.51
N ILE A 458 -20.09 5.30 -3.87
CA ILE A 458 -21.19 5.35 -4.84
C ILE A 458 -20.75 4.89 -6.24
N ASN A 459 -19.64 5.41 -6.78
CA ASN A 459 -19.10 5.00 -8.08
C ASN A 459 -18.83 3.48 -8.12
N GLN A 460 -18.26 2.93 -7.05
CA GLN A 460 -18.02 1.48 -6.96
C GLN A 460 -19.31 0.64 -6.92
N ASN A 461 -20.39 1.15 -6.30
CA ASN A 461 -21.69 0.48 -6.33
C ASN A 461 -22.37 0.56 -7.71
N GLU A 462 -22.09 1.61 -8.50
CA GLU A 462 -22.63 1.79 -9.85
C GLU A 462 -21.87 0.95 -10.88
N ASP A 463 -20.54 0.93 -10.82
CA ASP A 463 -19.68 0.20 -11.75
C ASP A 463 -19.58 -1.30 -11.43
N PHE A 464 -19.50 -1.68 -10.14
CA PHE A 464 -19.25 -3.06 -9.67
C PHE A 464 -20.03 -3.39 -8.38
N PRO A 465 -21.38 -3.39 -8.38
CA PRO A 465 -22.19 -3.67 -7.18
C PRO A 465 -21.86 -5.01 -6.51
N GLU A 466 -21.45 -6.01 -7.28
CA GLU A 466 -21.03 -7.33 -6.78
C GLU A 466 -19.75 -7.30 -5.96
N ALA A 467 -18.90 -6.27 -6.09
CA ALA A 467 -17.64 -6.14 -5.35
C ALA A 467 -17.84 -5.92 -3.84
N LEU A 468 -19.06 -5.56 -3.39
CA LEU A 468 -19.37 -5.20 -2.00
C LEU A 468 -18.36 -4.21 -1.40
N ALA A 469 -17.92 -3.24 -2.21
CA ALA A 469 -16.82 -2.36 -1.89
C ALA A 469 -17.23 -1.19 -0.98
N ASP A 470 -16.29 -0.69 -0.18
CA ASP A 470 -16.47 0.54 0.61
C ASP A 470 -15.15 1.30 0.82
N PRO A 471 -14.59 1.94 -0.22
CA PRO A 471 -13.39 2.76 -0.07
C PRO A 471 -13.55 3.89 0.96
N GLU A 472 -14.76 4.46 1.12
CA GLU A 472 -14.98 5.54 2.09
C GLU A 472 -14.99 5.03 3.54
N GLY A 473 -15.62 3.88 3.80
CA GLY A 473 -15.55 3.21 5.10
C GLY A 473 -14.13 2.77 5.45
N LEU A 474 -13.39 2.22 4.49
CA LEU A 474 -11.99 1.81 4.66
C LEU A 474 -11.06 2.99 4.97
N VAL A 475 -11.11 4.07 4.17
CA VAL A 475 -10.35 5.30 4.43
C VAL A 475 -10.66 5.83 5.83
N TRP A 476 -11.94 5.88 6.23
CA TRP A 476 -12.30 6.30 7.57
C TRP A 476 -11.67 5.43 8.67
N GLN A 477 -11.72 4.10 8.55
CA GLN A 477 -11.16 3.19 9.56
C GLN A 477 -9.63 3.35 9.67
N VAL A 478 -8.93 3.38 8.53
CA VAL A 478 -7.46 3.41 8.49
C VAL A 478 -6.92 4.75 9.01
N LEU A 479 -7.50 5.88 8.59
CA LEU A 479 -7.06 7.20 9.05
C LEU A 479 -7.29 7.38 10.57
N ASN A 480 -8.46 6.97 11.09
CA ASN A 480 -8.72 7.04 12.54
C ASN A 480 -7.82 6.07 13.33
N SER A 481 -7.58 4.85 12.84
CA SER A 481 -6.65 3.89 13.50
C SER A 481 -5.25 4.47 13.71
N ALA A 482 -4.78 5.28 12.75
CA ALA A 482 -3.50 5.97 12.80
C ALA A 482 -3.54 7.21 13.73
N TRP A 483 -4.56 8.06 13.58
CA TRP A 483 -4.69 9.26 14.38
C TRP A 483 -4.97 8.98 15.87
N ASP A 484 -5.75 7.95 16.21
CA ASP A 484 -6.05 7.56 17.60
C ASP A 484 -4.80 7.11 18.36
N VAL A 485 -3.75 6.71 17.63
CA VAL A 485 -2.43 6.42 18.20
C VAL A 485 -1.42 7.57 18.01
N ASN A 486 -1.82 8.70 17.43
CA ASN A 486 -1.00 9.88 17.15
C ASN A 486 0.21 9.64 16.22
N ILE A 487 0.05 8.87 15.14
CA ILE A 487 1.04 8.89 14.04
C ILE A 487 0.62 9.87 12.93
N PRO A 488 1.57 10.52 12.24
CA PRO A 488 1.28 11.31 11.04
C PRO A 488 0.67 10.42 9.94
N VAL A 489 -0.17 11.01 9.10
CA VAL A 489 -0.78 10.30 7.97
C VAL A 489 -0.61 11.11 6.69
N ALA A 490 0.14 10.56 5.74
CA ALA A 490 0.23 11.03 4.37
C ALA A 490 -0.73 10.24 3.47
N SER A 491 -0.94 10.70 2.24
CA SER A 491 -1.80 9.96 1.31
C SER A 491 -1.48 10.22 -0.17
N GLU A 492 -1.90 9.28 -1.00
CA GLU A 492 -1.82 9.32 -2.46
C GLU A 492 -3.18 8.99 -3.09
N ASN A 493 -3.44 9.54 -4.28
CA ASN A 493 -4.51 9.04 -5.13
C ASN A 493 -4.11 7.71 -5.78
N ALA A 494 -4.97 6.68 -5.72
CA ALA A 494 -4.69 5.37 -6.31
C ALA A 494 -4.82 5.39 -7.84
N LEU A 495 -5.73 6.20 -8.39
CA LEU A 495 -5.96 6.39 -9.82
C LEU A 495 -5.69 7.85 -10.24
N PRO A 496 -5.20 8.11 -11.46
CA PRO A 496 -5.03 9.47 -11.96
C PRO A 496 -6.37 10.22 -12.02
N SER A 497 -6.45 11.38 -11.38
CA SER A 497 -7.61 12.28 -11.46
C SER A 497 -7.14 13.68 -11.86
N TYR A 498 -7.82 14.25 -12.85
CA TYR A 498 -7.54 15.58 -13.41
C TYR A 498 -8.72 16.54 -13.19
N ASP A 499 -9.81 16.02 -12.63
CA ASP A 499 -11.10 16.67 -12.52
C ASP A 499 -11.34 17.24 -11.12
N LYS A 500 -12.22 18.22 -11.08
CA LYS A 500 -12.61 18.94 -9.87
C LYS A 500 -13.29 18.05 -8.81
N GLU A 501 -13.94 16.97 -9.22
CA GLU A 501 -14.70 16.10 -8.32
C GLU A 501 -13.80 15.14 -7.53
N GLY A 502 -12.77 14.60 -8.18
CA GLY A 502 -11.68 13.86 -7.53
C GLY A 502 -10.87 14.75 -6.59
N TYR A 503 -10.42 15.93 -7.04
CA TYR A 503 -9.72 16.89 -6.18
C TYR A 503 -10.53 17.30 -4.94
N ASN A 504 -11.85 17.53 -5.08
CA ASN A 504 -12.71 17.85 -3.94
C ASN A 504 -12.88 16.66 -2.98
N LYS A 505 -12.86 15.41 -3.48
CA LYS A 505 -12.91 14.21 -2.63
C LYS A 505 -11.60 14.01 -1.86
N ILE A 506 -10.45 14.18 -2.52
CA ILE A 506 -9.13 14.22 -1.87
C ILE A 506 -9.12 15.28 -0.77
N LEU A 507 -9.54 16.52 -1.06
CA LEU A 507 -9.61 17.62 -0.09
C LEU A 507 -10.51 17.33 1.13
N ALA A 508 -11.62 16.62 0.94
CA ALA A 508 -12.54 16.24 2.02
C ALA A 508 -11.87 15.26 3.00
N ASN A 509 -11.11 14.29 2.49
CA ASN A 509 -10.35 13.34 3.29
C ASN A 509 -9.05 13.96 3.86
N ALA A 510 -8.41 14.86 3.12
CA ALA A 510 -7.19 15.54 3.53
C ALA A 510 -7.40 16.53 4.69
N LYS A 511 -8.59 17.14 4.76
CA LYS A 511 -8.97 18.14 5.75
C LYS A 511 -10.43 17.92 6.18
N PRO A 512 -10.76 16.90 7.00
CA PRO A 512 -12.10 16.71 7.53
C PRO A 512 -12.73 18.01 8.06
N TRP A 513 -13.98 18.31 7.70
CA TRP A 513 -14.61 19.62 7.97
C TRP A 513 -14.97 19.86 9.44
N ASN A 514 -15.35 18.81 10.15
CA ASN A 514 -15.84 18.85 11.53
C ASN A 514 -15.07 17.88 12.46
N ASP A 515 -13.79 17.60 12.19
CA ASP A 515 -13.00 16.79 13.11
C ASP A 515 -12.69 17.60 14.39
N PRO A 516 -13.10 17.13 15.58
CA PRO A 516 -13.00 17.91 16.82
C PRO A 516 -11.56 18.11 17.29
N ASP A 517 -10.65 17.23 16.85
CA ASP A 517 -9.23 17.25 17.19
C ASP A 517 -8.40 17.98 16.12
N GLY A 518 -9.05 18.55 15.09
CA GLY A 518 -8.41 19.33 14.02
C GLY A 518 -7.54 18.48 13.08
N ARG A 519 -7.78 17.17 13.02
CA ARG A 519 -6.95 16.21 12.28
C ARG A 519 -6.98 16.47 10.78
N HIS A 520 -5.83 16.28 10.15
CA HIS A 520 -5.58 16.48 8.72
C HIS A 520 -4.37 15.63 8.30
N LEU A 521 -4.18 15.46 6.99
CA LEU A 521 -2.98 14.76 6.49
C LEU A 521 -1.71 15.58 6.73
N SER A 522 -0.58 14.92 6.99
CA SER A 522 0.73 15.55 7.10
C SER A 522 1.35 15.92 5.74
N ALA A 523 0.98 15.18 4.69
CA ALA A 523 1.36 15.46 3.30
C ALA A 523 0.37 14.78 2.34
N PHE A 524 0.37 15.22 1.08
CA PHE A 524 -0.30 14.52 -0.01
C PHE A 524 0.61 14.41 -1.23
N THR A 525 0.66 13.24 -1.86
CA THR A 525 1.46 13.03 -3.07
C THR A 525 0.57 12.69 -4.26
N TYR A 526 0.66 13.51 -5.30
CA TYR A 526 -0.12 13.34 -6.51
C TYR A 526 0.54 12.32 -7.46
N LEU A 527 -0.19 11.27 -7.79
CA LEU A 527 0.17 10.24 -8.77
C LEU A 527 -0.49 10.59 -10.12
N ARG A 528 0.24 10.96 -11.17
CA ARG A 528 1.71 11.09 -11.31
C ARG A 528 2.04 12.25 -12.27
N LEU A 529 3.25 12.78 -12.22
CA LEU A 529 3.78 13.69 -13.24
C LEU A 529 3.69 13.02 -14.62
N SER A 530 2.96 13.64 -15.53
CA SER A 530 2.75 13.19 -16.91
C SER A 530 2.53 14.38 -17.84
N SER A 531 2.63 14.15 -19.16
CA SER A 531 2.23 15.14 -20.16
C SER A 531 0.75 15.52 -20.05
N VAL A 532 -0.12 14.58 -19.64
CA VAL A 532 -1.56 14.81 -19.43
C VAL A 532 -1.82 15.75 -18.27
N LEU A 533 -1.09 15.62 -17.15
CA LEU A 533 -1.16 16.60 -16.04
C LEU A 533 -0.75 18.01 -16.50
N MET A 534 0.23 18.08 -17.41
CA MET A 534 0.78 19.34 -17.95
C MET A 534 -0.09 19.98 -19.04
N GLU A 535 -1.20 19.34 -19.45
CA GLU A 535 -2.19 19.99 -20.32
C GLU A 535 -2.85 21.16 -19.60
N ASN A 536 -2.96 22.31 -20.29
CA ASN A 536 -3.39 23.58 -19.69
C ASN A 536 -4.72 23.51 -18.92
N HIS A 537 -5.68 22.69 -19.35
CA HIS A 537 -6.95 22.53 -18.62
C HIS A 537 -6.76 21.80 -17.28
N ASN A 538 -6.07 20.65 -17.32
CA ASN A 538 -5.82 19.78 -16.17
C ASN A 538 -4.92 20.49 -15.15
N PHE A 539 -3.89 21.20 -15.64
CA PHE A 539 -2.96 21.95 -14.81
C PHE A 539 -3.62 23.14 -14.08
N LEU A 540 -4.60 23.80 -14.69
CA LEU A 540 -5.36 24.88 -14.06
C LEU A 540 -6.26 24.38 -12.92
N GLU A 541 -6.85 23.18 -13.01
CA GLU A 541 -7.58 22.58 -11.89
C GLU A 541 -6.62 22.06 -10.81
N PHE A 542 -5.46 21.51 -11.19
CA PHE A 542 -4.39 21.13 -10.26
C PHE A 542 -3.88 22.34 -9.45
N GLU A 543 -3.65 23.51 -10.07
CA GLU A 543 -3.27 24.74 -9.36
C GLU A 543 -4.33 25.18 -8.33
N ARG A 544 -5.62 25.01 -8.64
CA ARG A 544 -6.71 25.30 -7.69
C ARG A 544 -6.75 24.31 -6.53
N PHE A 545 -6.48 23.03 -6.81
CA PHE A 545 -6.33 22.01 -5.79
C PHE A 545 -5.16 22.33 -4.84
N LEU A 546 -3.98 22.66 -5.37
CA LEU A 546 -2.82 23.10 -4.56
C LEU A 546 -3.19 24.24 -3.61
N LYS A 547 -3.81 25.31 -4.12
CA LYS A 547 -4.23 26.45 -3.30
C LYS A 547 -5.15 26.06 -2.13
N ARG A 548 -6.05 25.10 -2.35
CA ARG A 548 -6.93 24.57 -1.29
C ARG A 548 -6.17 23.67 -0.30
N MET A 549 -5.23 22.84 -0.76
CA MET A 549 -4.35 22.03 0.09
C MET A 549 -3.46 22.91 0.99
N HIS A 550 -2.99 24.04 0.48
CA HIS A 550 -2.22 25.03 1.22
C HIS A 550 -3.05 25.96 2.12
N GLY A 551 -4.39 25.90 2.06
CA GLY A 551 -5.28 26.79 2.81
C GLY A 551 -5.24 28.26 2.35
N ASN A 552 -4.84 28.51 1.10
CA ASN A 552 -4.65 29.84 0.53
C ASN A 552 -5.95 30.43 -0.07
N CYS A 553 -6.11 31.75 0.06
CA CYS A 553 -7.23 32.48 -0.53
C CYS A 553 -7.11 32.60 -2.07
N PHE A 554 -8.25 32.54 -2.78
CA PHE A 554 -8.34 32.78 -4.22
C PHE A 554 -8.20 34.27 -4.57
N SER A 555 -6.97 34.80 -4.53
CA SER A 555 -6.65 36.09 -5.16
C SER A 555 -6.63 35.93 -6.68
N PHE A 556 -7.78 36.18 -7.34
CA PHE A 556 -7.78 36.42 -8.78
C PHE A 556 -6.91 37.65 -9.07
N PRO A 557 -5.84 37.53 -9.88
CA PRO A 557 -5.03 38.69 -10.25
C PRO A 557 -5.83 39.52 -11.26
N PHE A 558 -6.62 40.48 -10.76
CA PHE A 558 -7.09 41.62 -11.54
C PHE A 558 -5.90 42.50 -11.96
N LYS A 559 -5.06 41.98 -12.87
CA LYS A 559 -4.20 42.81 -13.69
C LYS A 559 -5.10 43.63 -14.60
N LYS A 560 -5.46 44.84 -14.14
CA LYS A 560 -5.86 45.91 -15.05
C LYS A 560 -4.70 46.12 -16.02
N LEU A 561 -4.92 45.74 -17.28
CA LEU A 561 -4.08 46.19 -18.37
C LEU A 561 -4.25 47.71 -18.49
N PRO A 562 -3.15 48.48 -18.64
CA PRO A 562 -3.22 49.89 -19.03
C PRO A 562 -3.68 50.05 -20.48
#